data_AF-A0A562C2E3-F1
#
_entry.id   AF-A0A562C2E3-F1
#
_cell.length_a   1.000
_cell.length_b   1.000
_cell.length_c   1.000
_cell.angle_alpha   90.00
_cell.angle_beta   90.00
_cell.angle_gamma   90.00
#
_symmetry.space_group_name_H-M   'P 1'
#
loop_
_entity.id
_entity.type
_entity.pdbx_description
1 polymer ?
#
loop_
_entity_poly.entity_id
_entity_poly.type
_entity_poly.pdbx_seq_one_letter_code
_entity_poly.pdbx_strand_id
1 'polypeptide(L)'
;MLGGLSGLLGGVSSLLWGGQDVIENVAETVSPGATHSETTTGNLLNNGGLLGDLITGIEQGDPFGGIGDAYRDIIGPGGVVNDLGEGGGLGIEGFLGTALGTADGILGDGGLLG
;
A
#
# COMPACT_ATOMS: atom_id res chain seq x y z
N MET A 1 24.17 25.16 -12.52
CA MET A 1 22.73 24.88 -12.76
C MET A 1 22.22 23.60 -12.09
N LEU A 2 23.07 22.81 -11.43
CA LEU A 2 22.67 21.56 -10.75
C LEU A 2 21.86 21.76 -9.45
N GLY A 3 22.03 22.89 -8.76
CA GLY A 3 21.26 23.20 -7.55
C GLY A 3 19.76 23.44 -7.78
N GLY A 4 19.38 23.94 -8.96
CA GLY A 4 17.97 24.12 -9.32
C GLY A 4 17.27 22.79 -9.65
N LEU A 5 18.01 21.84 -10.23
CA LEU A 5 17.49 20.51 -10.51
C LEU A 5 17.37 19.67 -9.23
N SER A 6 18.35 19.76 -8.33
CA SER A 6 18.30 19.13 -7.01
C SER A 6 17.14 19.67 -6.16
N GLY A 7 16.89 20.99 -6.18
CA GLY A 7 15.73 21.60 -5.51
C GLY A 7 14.39 21.20 -6.14
N LEU A 8 14.32 21.08 -7.47
CA LEU A 8 13.11 20.62 -8.16
C LEU A 8 12.81 19.15 -7.85
N LEU A 9 13.82 18.28 -7.88
CA LEU A 9 13.68 16.85 -7.57
C LEU A 9 13.28 16.64 -6.10
N GLY A 10 13.89 17.39 -5.17
CA GLY A 10 13.48 17.36 -3.76
C GLY A 10 12.04 17.85 -3.54
N GLY A 11 11.61 18.89 -4.27
CA GLY A 11 10.22 19.38 -4.20
C GLY A 11 9.20 18.40 -4.78
N VAL A 12 9.52 17.78 -5.92
CA VAL A 12 8.68 16.73 -6.53
C VAL A 12 8.61 15.50 -5.65
N SER A 13 9.73 15.04 -5.10
CA SER A 13 9.74 13.90 -4.18
C SER A 13 8.90 14.15 -2.93
N SER A 14 9.06 15.32 -2.29
CA SER A 14 8.25 15.67 -1.12
C SER A 14 6.75 15.71 -1.42
N LEU A 15 6.35 16.09 -2.64
CA LEU A 15 4.95 16.04 -3.08
C LEU A 15 4.48 14.59 -3.28
N LEU A 16 5.33 13.72 -3.85
CA LEU A 16 5.01 12.32 -4.07
C LEU A 16 4.88 11.55 -2.75
N TRP A 17 5.81 11.74 -1.83
CA TRP A 17 5.73 11.20 -0.46
C TRP A 17 4.49 11.70 0.28
N GLY A 18 4.21 13.01 0.22
CA GLY A 18 3.01 13.57 0.84
C GLY A 18 1.71 13.03 0.23
N GLY A 19 1.69 12.76 -1.08
CA GLY A 19 0.56 12.12 -1.75
C GLY A 19 0.38 10.65 -1.34
N GLN A 20 1.49 9.92 -1.26
CA GLN A 20 1.51 8.54 -0.78
C GLN A 20 0.98 8.44 0.66
N ASP A 21 1.46 9.29 1.57
CA ASP A 21 0.97 9.35 2.96
C ASP A 21 -0.55 9.57 3.01
N VAL A 22 -1.10 10.46 2.19
CA VAL A 22 -2.55 10.71 2.13
C VAL A 22 -3.30 9.48 1.64
N ILE A 23 -2.79 8.82 0.60
CA ILE A 23 -3.41 7.62 0.02
C ILE A 23 -3.36 6.46 1.02
N GLU A 24 -2.21 6.21 1.68
CA GLU A 24 -2.07 5.20 2.72
C GLU A 24 -3.05 5.46 3.88
N ASN A 25 -3.14 6.71 4.35
CA ASN A 25 -4.09 7.08 5.42
C ASN A 25 -5.55 6.85 5.01
N VAL A 26 -5.92 7.16 3.76
CA VAL A 26 -7.27 6.89 3.25
C VAL A 26 -7.51 5.38 3.16
N ALA A 27 -6.54 4.62 2.65
CA ALA A 27 -6.62 3.17 2.54
C ALA A 27 -6.82 2.51 3.92
N GLU A 28 -6.02 2.88 4.91
CA GLU A 28 -6.16 2.40 6.30
C GLU A 28 -7.48 2.86 6.96
N THR A 29 -7.95 4.08 6.66
CA THR A 29 -9.22 4.59 7.20
C THR A 29 -10.42 3.82 6.66
N VAL A 30 -10.41 3.52 5.35
CA VAL A 30 -11.51 2.80 4.68
C VAL A 30 -11.42 1.30 4.95
N SER A 31 -10.20 0.78 5.07
CA SER A 31 -9.92 -0.64 5.21
C SER A 31 -8.69 -0.88 6.10
N PRO A 32 -8.89 -0.97 7.42
CA PRO A 32 -7.77 -1.17 8.35
C PRO A 32 -6.94 -2.41 8.02
N GLY A 33 -5.62 -2.25 7.97
CA GLY A 33 -4.65 -3.29 7.59
C GLY A 33 -4.42 -3.43 6.08
N ALA A 34 -5.03 -2.59 5.24
CA ALA A 34 -4.84 -2.61 3.81
C ALA A 34 -3.45 -2.15 3.35
N THR A 35 -2.68 -1.44 4.17
CA THR A 35 -1.29 -1.08 3.83
C THR A 35 -0.27 -2.06 4.36
N HIS A 36 -0.71 -3.21 4.92
CA HIS A 36 0.20 -4.26 5.39
C HIS A 36 1.00 -4.86 4.24
N SER A 37 2.27 -5.20 4.48
CA SER A 37 3.22 -5.75 3.49
C SER A 37 2.86 -7.14 2.93
N GLU A 38 1.72 -7.71 3.31
CA GLU A 38 1.22 -9.01 2.81
C GLU A 38 -0.10 -8.83 2.04
N THR A 39 -0.41 -7.59 1.69
CA THR A 39 -1.59 -7.23 0.90
C THR A 39 -1.15 -6.60 -0.41
N THR A 40 -1.98 -6.77 -1.43
CA THR A 40 -1.76 -6.12 -2.74
C THR A 40 -1.62 -4.60 -2.58
N THR A 41 -2.44 -3.99 -1.71
CA THR A 41 -2.43 -2.54 -1.47
C THR A 41 -1.16 -2.09 -0.74
N GLY A 42 -0.70 -2.82 0.28
CA GLY A 42 0.57 -2.54 0.95
C GLY A 42 1.78 -2.71 0.03
N ASN A 43 1.79 -3.74 -0.82
CA ASN A 43 2.86 -3.95 -1.80
C ASN A 43 2.93 -2.87 -2.90
N LEU A 44 1.82 -2.19 -3.17
CA LEU A 44 1.80 -1.05 -4.09
C LEU A 44 2.23 0.24 -3.40
N LEU A 45 1.75 0.46 -2.17
CA LEU A 45 1.78 1.77 -1.53
C LEU A 45 2.89 1.94 -0.52
N ASN A 46 3.38 0.90 0.14
CA ASN A 46 4.36 1.04 1.23
C ASN A 46 5.70 1.63 0.74
N ASN A 47 6.47 2.14 1.69
CA ASN A 47 7.79 2.77 1.52
C ASN A 47 8.86 1.83 0.91
N GLY A 48 8.61 0.51 0.89
CA GLY A 48 9.40 -0.48 0.15
C GLY A 48 8.54 -1.36 -0.77
N GLY A 49 7.44 -0.79 -1.25
CA GLY A 49 6.64 -1.32 -2.33
C GLY A 49 6.84 -0.50 -3.60
N LEU A 50 6.04 -0.79 -4.62
CA LEU A 50 6.22 -0.25 -5.98
C LEU A 50 6.38 1.28 -6.04
N LEU A 51 5.54 2.03 -5.32
CA LEU A 51 5.60 3.49 -5.36
C LEU A 51 6.82 4.04 -4.61
N GLY A 52 7.16 3.46 -3.46
CA GLY A 52 8.35 3.84 -2.68
C GLY A 52 9.63 3.65 -3.49
N ASP A 53 9.75 2.54 -4.20
CA ASP A 53 10.92 2.21 -5.02
C ASP A 53 11.06 3.15 -6.23
N LEU A 54 9.95 3.52 -6.87
CA LEU A 54 9.95 4.50 -7.96
C LEU A 54 10.33 5.91 -7.47
N ILE A 55 9.79 6.35 -6.33
CA ILE A 55 10.12 7.67 -5.75
C ILE A 55 11.60 7.69 -5.35
N THR A 56 12.09 6.63 -4.71
CA THR A 56 13.49 6.47 -4.29
C THR A 56 14.43 6.46 -5.49
N GLY A 57 14.09 5.77 -6.58
CA GLY A 57 14.89 5.81 -7.81
C GLY A 57 14.99 7.21 -8.42
N ILE A 58 13.91 8.00 -8.39
CA ILE A 58 13.91 9.39 -8.85
C ILE A 58 14.80 10.26 -7.94
N GLU A 59 14.72 10.11 -6.63
CA GLU A 59 15.54 10.85 -5.67
C GLU A 59 17.04 10.56 -5.81
N GLN A 60 17.38 9.30 -6.03
CA GLN A 60 18.77 8.86 -6.19
C GLN A 60 19.33 9.20 -7.58
N GLY A 61 18.50 9.69 -8.51
CA GLY A 61 18.87 9.93 -9.89
C GLY A 61 19.09 8.65 -10.69
N ASP A 62 18.58 7.51 -10.20
CA ASP A 62 18.56 6.22 -10.88
C ASP A 62 17.12 5.72 -11.06
N PRO A 63 16.36 6.33 -12.00
CA PRO A 63 14.99 5.91 -12.27
C PRO A 63 14.92 4.49 -12.86
N PHE A 64 16.00 3.97 -13.46
CA PHE A 64 16.01 2.61 -14.01
C PHE A 64 16.22 1.57 -12.91
N GLY A 65 17.03 1.87 -11.90
CA GLY A 65 17.12 1.10 -10.65
C GLY A 65 15.77 1.02 -9.96
N GLY A 66 15.12 2.16 -9.73
CA GLY A 66 13.77 2.20 -9.13
C GLY A 66 12.70 1.46 -9.93
N ILE A 67 12.76 1.48 -11.28
CA ILE A 67 11.87 0.65 -12.12
C ILE A 67 12.18 -0.85 -11.95
N GLY A 68 13.46 -1.22 -11.82
CA GLY A 68 13.88 -2.61 -11.59
C GLY A 68 13.37 -3.14 -10.25
N ASP A 69 13.50 -2.33 -9.20
CA ASP A 69 13.03 -2.67 -7.86
C ASP A 69 11.49 -2.73 -7.82
N ALA A 70 10.81 -1.77 -8.45
CA ALA A 70 9.35 -1.82 -8.64
C ALA A 70 8.88 -3.08 -9.41
N TYR A 71 9.63 -3.53 -10.41
CA TYR A 71 9.33 -4.80 -11.09
C TYR A 71 9.45 -5.98 -10.12
N ARG A 72 10.47 -5.99 -9.26
CA ARG A 72 10.65 -7.03 -8.24
C ARG A 72 9.45 -7.06 -7.28
N ASP A 73 8.89 -5.91 -6.93
CA ASP A 73 7.72 -5.83 -6.06
C ASP A 73 6.41 -6.23 -6.76
N ILE A 74 6.35 -6.17 -8.11
CA ILE A 74 5.20 -6.68 -8.87
C ILE A 74 5.22 -8.21 -8.97
N ILE A 75 6.35 -8.77 -9.43
CA ILE A 75 6.43 -10.19 -9.85
C ILE A 75 7.23 -11.08 -8.90
N GLY A 76 7.89 -10.51 -7.89
CA GLY A 76 8.68 -11.25 -6.92
C GLY A 76 7.83 -12.05 -5.92
N PRO A 77 8.46 -12.96 -5.16
CA PRO A 77 7.79 -13.67 -4.07
C PRO A 77 7.22 -12.69 -3.04
N GLY A 78 5.93 -12.82 -2.72
CA GLY A 78 5.22 -11.88 -1.83
C GLY A 78 5.03 -10.49 -2.42
N GLY A 79 5.11 -10.34 -3.75
CA GLY A 79 4.78 -9.12 -4.48
C GLY A 79 3.33 -9.07 -4.94
N VAL A 80 2.94 -7.98 -5.60
CA VAL A 80 1.56 -7.65 -6.02
C VAL A 80 0.86 -8.82 -6.74
N VAL A 81 1.54 -9.47 -7.70
CA VAL A 81 0.96 -10.59 -8.46
C VAL A 81 0.81 -11.84 -7.60
N ASN A 82 1.76 -12.09 -6.70
CA ASN A 82 1.71 -13.26 -5.83
C ASN A 82 0.57 -13.11 -4.83
N ASP A 83 0.46 -11.94 -4.18
CA ASP A 83 -0.60 -11.66 -3.21
C ASP A 83 -1.98 -11.70 -3.87
N LEU A 84 -2.14 -11.08 -5.05
CA LEU A 84 -3.39 -11.15 -5.79
C LEU A 84 -3.77 -12.59 -6.18
N GLY A 85 -2.79 -13.42 -6.54
CA GLY A 85 -2.98 -14.83 -6.90
C GLY A 85 -3.26 -15.76 -5.71
N GLU A 86 -2.69 -15.44 -4.54
CA GLU A 86 -2.90 -16.16 -3.27
C GLU A 86 -4.14 -15.68 -2.51
N GLY A 87 -4.80 -14.63 -3.00
CA GLY A 87 -6.01 -14.06 -2.39
C GLY A 87 -5.74 -12.99 -1.33
N GLY A 88 -4.49 -12.55 -1.17
CA GLY A 88 -4.09 -11.33 -0.45
C GLY A 88 -4.55 -10.11 -1.24
N GLY A 89 -5.84 -9.78 -1.16
CA GLY A 89 -6.44 -8.77 -2.00
C GLY A 89 -6.15 -7.34 -1.54
N LEU A 90 -7.16 -6.47 -1.68
CA LEU A 90 -7.02 -5.01 -1.56
C LEU A 90 -6.95 -4.54 -0.10
N GLY A 91 -6.92 -5.47 0.86
CA GLY A 91 -7.08 -5.21 2.29
C GLY A 91 -8.54 -5.13 2.73
N ILE A 92 -9.49 -5.16 1.80
CA ILE A 92 -10.93 -5.13 2.07
C ILE A 92 -11.42 -6.42 2.76
N GLU A 93 -10.61 -7.48 2.74
CA GLU A 93 -10.87 -8.71 3.50
C GLU A 93 -10.82 -8.43 5.00
N GLY A 94 -9.97 -7.51 5.46
CA GLY A 94 -9.94 -7.04 6.84
C GLY A 94 -11.20 -6.26 7.21
N PHE A 95 -11.67 -5.38 6.31
CA PHE A 95 -12.92 -4.65 6.49
C PHE A 95 -14.15 -5.57 6.46
N LEU A 96 -14.26 -6.47 5.47
CA LEU A 96 -15.33 -7.46 5.38
C LEU A 96 -15.27 -8.47 6.53
N GLY A 97 -14.08 -8.90 6.95
CA GLY A 97 -13.92 -9.77 8.12
C GLY A 97 -14.35 -9.09 9.42
N THR A 98 -14.09 -7.79 9.57
CA THR A 98 -14.52 -7.01 10.73
C THR A 98 -16.02 -6.70 10.66
N ALA A 99 -16.56 -6.34 9.49
CA ALA A 99 -17.97 -6.04 9.27
C ALA A 99 -18.84 -7.30 9.34
N LEU A 100 -18.37 -8.43 8.81
CA LEU A 100 -19.04 -9.73 8.92
C LEU A 100 -18.84 -10.35 10.31
N GLY A 101 -17.69 -10.16 10.95
CA GLY A 101 -17.47 -10.60 12.35
C GLY A 101 -18.31 -9.81 13.36
N THR A 102 -18.55 -8.52 13.11
CA THR A 102 -19.50 -7.71 13.89
C THR A 102 -20.95 -8.03 13.54
N ALA A 103 -21.27 -8.35 12.28
CA ALA A 103 -22.61 -8.81 11.89
C ALA A 103 -22.93 -10.22 12.41
N ASP A 104 -21.96 -11.15 12.43
CA ASP A 104 -22.09 -12.49 13.02
C ASP A 104 -22.16 -12.41 14.56
N GLY A 105 -21.45 -11.46 15.18
CA GLY A 105 -21.62 -11.14 16.60
C GLY A 105 -22.98 -10.51 16.96
N ILE A 106 -23.62 -9.79 16.03
CA ILE A 106 -24.95 -9.16 16.21
C ILE A 106 -26.10 -10.11 15.84
N LEU A 107 -25.90 -11.03 14.90
CA LEU A 107 -26.91 -12.00 14.44
C LEU A 107 -26.76 -13.39 15.08
N GLY A 108 -25.61 -13.67 15.70
CA GLY A 108 -25.29 -14.92 16.40
C GLY A 108 -25.69 -14.96 17.87
N ASP A 109 -26.07 -13.83 18.48
CA ASP A 109 -26.63 -13.83 19.84
C ASP A 109 -28.16 -13.88 19.81
N GLY A 110 -28.66 -15.08 19.52
CA GLY A 110 -30.02 -15.47 19.92
C GLY A 110 -30.15 -15.58 21.45
N GLY A 111 -29.87 -14.50 22.18
CA GLY A 111 -29.72 -14.54 23.64
C GLY A 111 -30.18 -13.31 24.43
N LEU A 112 -30.78 -12.28 23.81
CA LEU A 112 -31.31 -11.12 24.57
C LEU A 112 -32.80 -11.21 24.96
N LEU A 113 -33.42 -12.40 24.89
CA LEU A 113 -34.69 -12.69 25.57
C LEU A 113 -34.73 -14.18 25.97
N GLY A 114 -34.14 -14.51 27.13
CA GLY A 114 -34.20 -15.86 27.72
C GLY A 114 -33.31 -16.00 28.93
#